data_AF-A0AAV0VFC3-F1
#
_entry.id   AF-A0AAV0VFC3-F1
#
_cell.length_a   1.000
_cell.length_b   1.000
_cell.length_c   1.000
_cell.angle_alpha   90.00
_cell.angle_beta   90.00
_cell.angle_gamma   90.00
#
_symmetry.space_group_name_H-M   'P 1'
#
loop_
_entity.id
_entity.type
_entity.pdbx_description
1 polymer ?
#
loop_
_entity_poly.entity_id
_entity_poly.type
_entity_poly.pdbx_seq_one_letter_code
_entity_poly.pdbx_strand_id
1 'polypeptide(L)'
;MKVFSLNIKLPSVILLREYSLLHFLRANAATFPRKTPFDVKDVLKSLLAPCISRMLMNVECAVKSEFAVLIDIMHDESADEVRQIPAIKQQLEGTRKRGRGLPPVFDGFGAVFRALAMLSVVPETIMSPPTRLTTLPRAVTTFERESVYMQGRYLKFQRGLSQTPWILDGERMGESSVEECIGEIALPFFRGSGYKFHTAGREDVDVRMLGNGRPFILEILDAKKAYLDQSEYDQLQKAVNDANSGAVKIVEVKRSTRDYFAGLQAGADSKKKTYCCVVWSEGVLTPEAIASIDAIHDLTIQQQTPIRVLHRRTQMTRPKVIHAAKCEVVNKHYMLLRLTTSAGTYVKEFVHGDRGRTNPNVASILGCDADIIQLDVESLIEAQ
;
A
#
# COMPACT_ATOMS: atom_id res chain seq x y z
N MET A 1 -18.12 -1.09 17.26
CA MET A 1 -17.67 -2.35 16.63
C MET A 1 -18.87 -3.25 16.48
N LYS A 2 -19.13 -3.83 15.31
CA LYS A 2 -20.37 -4.63 15.08
C LYS A 2 -20.13 -6.14 15.12
N VAL A 3 -18.96 -6.60 14.68
CA VAL A 3 -18.57 -8.01 14.65
C VAL A 3 -17.05 -8.15 14.88
N PHE A 4 -16.59 -9.30 15.39
CA PHE A 4 -15.17 -9.67 15.45
C PHE A 4 -14.94 -11.05 14.83
N SER A 5 -13.72 -11.35 14.41
CA SER A 5 -13.31 -12.70 14.02
C SER A 5 -12.37 -13.29 15.06
N LEU A 6 -12.46 -14.61 15.30
CA LEU A 6 -11.63 -15.32 16.26
C LEU A 6 -10.63 -16.23 15.55
N ASN A 7 -9.35 -15.92 15.68
CA ASN A 7 -8.25 -16.66 15.08
C ASN A 7 -7.43 -17.36 16.16
N ILE A 8 -7.49 -18.69 16.20
CA ILE A 8 -6.69 -19.50 17.13
C ILE A 8 -5.51 -20.11 16.38
N LYS A 9 -4.31 -19.89 16.91
CA LYS A 9 -3.09 -20.59 16.51
C LYS A 9 -2.77 -21.64 17.57
N LEU A 10 -2.53 -22.85 17.10
CA LEU A 10 -2.25 -24.03 17.92
C LEU A 10 -0.81 -24.47 17.70
N PRO A 11 -0.15 -25.02 18.72
CA PRO A 11 1.21 -25.52 18.54
C PRO A 11 1.17 -26.75 17.63
N SER A 12 2.10 -26.80 16.68
CA SER A 12 2.13 -27.83 15.63
C SER A 12 2.18 -29.27 16.17
N VAL A 13 2.70 -29.46 17.39
CA VAL A 13 2.70 -30.74 18.13
C VAL A 13 1.30 -31.34 18.33
N ILE A 14 0.23 -30.54 18.36
CA ILE A 14 -1.14 -31.06 18.47
C ILE A 14 -1.44 -32.03 17.32
N LEU A 15 -0.95 -31.75 16.11
CA LEU A 15 -1.15 -32.64 14.97
C LEU A 15 -0.47 -34.00 15.17
N LEU A 16 0.75 -34.02 15.72
CA LEU A 16 1.47 -35.26 16.02
C LEU A 16 0.76 -36.07 17.12
N ARG A 17 0.34 -35.39 18.18
CA ARG A 17 -0.36 -36.03 19.31
C ARG A 17 -1.73 -36.54 18.92
N GLU A 18 -2.47 -35.81 18.09
CA GLU A 18 -3.74 -36.27 17.52
C GLU A 18 -3.51 -37.49 16.61
N TYR A 19 -2.52 -37.43 15.72
CA TYR A 19 -2.17 -38.54 14.82
C TYR A 19 -1.84 -39.82 15.59
N SER A 20 -0.94 -39.74 16.57
CA SER A 20 -0.53 -40.89 17.40
C SER A 20 -1.70 -41.44 18.21
N LEU A 21 -2.48 -40.58 18.88
CA LEU A 21 -3.64 -40.99 19.66
C LEU A 21 -4.71 -41.67 18.80
N LEU A 22 -5.03 -41.11 17.63
CA LEU A 22 -6.00 -41.71 16.72
C LEU A 22 -5.53 -43.07 16.20
N HIS A 23 -4.23 -43.24 15.92
CA HIS A 23 -3.68 -44.53 15.54
C HIS A 23 -3.83 -45.56 16.67
N PHE A 24 -3.45 -45.19 17.90
CA PHE A 24 -3.61 -46.05 19.07
C PHE A 24 -5.06 -46.47 19.29
N LEU A 25 -6.00 -45.52 19.25
CA LEU A 25 -7.43 -45.79 19.46
C LEU A 25 -8.00 -46.70 18.36
N ARG A 26 -7.63 -46.51 17.09
CA ARG A 26 -8.08 -47.36 15.98
C ARG A 26 -7.55 -48.79 16.05
N ALA A 27 -6.37 -48.98 16.62
CA ALA A 27 -5.78 -50.31 16.81
C ALA A 27 -6.39 -51.06 18.01
N ASN A 28 -6.79 -50.34 19.07
CA ASN A 28 -7.16 -50.93 20.35
C ASN A 28 -8.67 -50.88 20.68
N ALA A 29 -9.46 -50.07 19.96
CA ALA A 29 -10.90 -49.98 20.16
C ALA A 29 -11.66 -50.47 18.91
N ALA A 30 -12.43 -51.55 19.06
CA ALA A 30 -13.10 -52.26 17.98
C ALA A 30 -14.07 -51.40 17.14
N THR A 31 -14.59 -50.30 17.70
CA THR A 31 -15.63 -49.45 17.06
C THR A 31 -15.19 -48.00 16.82
N PHE A 32 -13.88 -47.69 16.88
CA PHE A 32 -13.43 -46.31 16.73
C PHE A 32 -13.53 -45.79 15.28
N PRO A 33 -14.04 -44.56 15.04
CA PRO A 33 -14.19 -44.02 13.70
C PRO A 33 -12.87 -43.93 12.90
N ARG A 34 -12.95 -44.26 11.61
CA ARG A 34 -11.82 -44.07 10.67
C ARG A 34 -11.58 -42.61 10.32
N LYS A 35 -12.61 -41.77 10.38
CA LYS A 35 -12.49 -40.32 10.17
C LYS A 35 -12.03 -39.64 11.47
N THR A 36 -11.39 -38.47 11.34
CA THR A 36 -11.08 -37.62 12.49
C THR A 36 -12.40 -37.19 13.16
N PRO A 37 -12.54 -37.33 14.49
CA PRO A 37 -13.82 -37.13 15.16
C PRO A 37 -14.27 -35.67 15.21
N PHE A 38 -13.34 -34.72 15.31
CA PHE A 38 -13.61 -33.28 15.29
C PHE A 38 -12.33 -32.50 14.98
N ASP A 39 -12.47 -31.23 14.58
CA ASP A 39 -11.36 -30.29 14.46
C ASP A 39 -11.15 -29.56 15.80
N VAL A 40 -9.98 -29.74 16.42
CA VAL A 40 -9.64 -29.15 17.73
C VAL A 40 -9.79 -27.62 17.72
N LYS A 41 -9.40 -26.97 16.61
CA LYS A 41 -9.46 -25.51 16.48
C LYS A 41 -10.91 -25.03 16.43
N ASP A 42 -11.79 -25.73 15.71
CA ASP A 42 -13.20 -25.37 15.62
C ASP A 42 -13.94 -25.60 16.96
N VAL A 43 -13.61 -26.67 17.68
CA VAL A 43 -14.12 -26.89 19.04
C VAL A 43 -13.68 -25.78 19.99
N LEU A 44 -12.38 -25.43 19.99
CA LEU A 44 -11.87 -24.34 20.82
C LEU A 44 -12.51 -23.00 20.46
N LYS A 45 -12.69 -22.69 19.18
CA LYS A 45 -13.41 -21.48 18.74
C LYS A 45 -14.83 -21.45 19.30
N SER A 46 -15.56 -22.56 19.20
CA SER A 46 -16.95 -22.65 19.68
C SER A 46 -17.06 -22.46 21.20
N LEU A 47 -16.07 -22.93 21.95
CA LEU A 47 -16.01 -22.76 23.41
C LEU A 47 -15.60 -21.34 23.83
N LEU A 48 -14.66 -20.72 23.11
CA LEU A 48 -14.09 -19.44 23.49
C LEU A 48 -14.90 -18.24 22.96
N ALA A 49 -15.54 -18.36 21.79
CA ALA A 49 -16.25 -17.26 21.15
C ALA A 49 -17.33 -16.61 22.04
N PRO A 50 -18.20 -17.36 22.78
CA PRO A 50 -19.19 -16.75 23.66
C PRO A 50 -18.58 -15.95 24.81
N CYS A 51 -17.48 -16.45 25.39
CA CYS A 51 -16.78 -15.74 26.46
C CYS A 51 -16.16 -14.43 25.95
N ILE A 52 -15.48 -14.48 24.81
CA ILE A 52 -14.86 -13.30 24.19
C ILE A 52 -15.93 -12.30 23.76
N SER A 53 -17.04 -12.77 23.20
CA SER A 53 -18.19 -11.93 22.83
C SER A 53 -18.69 -11.12 24.02
N ARG A 54 -18.90 -11.76 25.19
CA ARG A 54 -19.28 -11.06 26.43
C ARG A 54 -18.26 -10.01 26.87
N MET A 55 -16.97 -10.34 26.80
CA MET A 55 -15.89 -9.39 27.13
C MET A 55 -15.86 -8.19 26.18
N LEU A 56 -16.25 -8.40 24.92
CA LEU A 56 -16.33 -7.37 23.89
C LEU A 56 -17.73 -6.73 23.81
N MET A 57 -18.45 -6.63 24.92
CA MET A 57 -19.77 -5.99 25.00
C MET A 57 -20.85 -6.66 24.13
N ASN A 58 -20.86 -7.99 24.11
CA ASN A 58 -21.79 -8.83 23.34
C ASN A 58 -21.70 -8.64 21.82
N VAL A 59 -20.52 -8.29 21.30
CA VAL A 59 -20.27 -8.22 19.86
C VAL A 59 -20.28 -9.64 19.28
N GLU A 60 -20.89 -9.81 18.11
CA GLU A 60 -21.02 -11.10 17.44
C GLU A 60 -19.67 -11.60 16.88
N CYS A 61 -19.41 -12.90 17.02
CA CYS A 61 -18.26 -13.57 16.40
C CYS A 61 -18.62 -14.02 14.98
N ALA A 62 -18.05 -13.38 13.97
CA ALA A 62 -18.23 -13.70 12.56
C ALA A 62 -17.00 -14.43 11.98
N VAL A 63 -17.21 -15.13 10.86
CA VAL A 63 -16.12 -15.83 10.14
C VAL A 63 -15.06 -14.85 9.62
N LYS A 64 -15.48 -13.66 9.20
CA LYS A 64 -14.62 -12.58 8.73
C LYS A 64 -15.04 -11.28 9.40
N SER A 65 -14.06 -10.48 9.80
CA SER A 65 -14.27 -9.14 10.31
C SER A 65 -13.00 -8.32 10.11
N GLU A 66 -13.16 -7.01 9.92
CA GLU A 66 -12.08 -6.03 9.94
C GLU A 66 -11.38 -5.96 11.31
N PHE A 67 -11.93 -6.62 12.35
CA PHE A 67 -11.34 -6.74 13.68
C PHE A 67 -11.18 -8.22 14.05
N ALA A 68 -9.95 -8.61 14.38
CA ALA A 68 -9.59 -9.97 14.74
C ALA A 68 -9.07 -10.03 16.18
N VAL A 69 -9.58 -11.01 16.93
CA VAL A 69 -8.99 -11.47 18.18
C VAL A 69 -8.15 -12.68 17.83
N LEU A 70 -6.85 -12.59 18.07
CA LEU A 70 -5.94 -13.71 17.86
C LEU A 70 -5.53 -14.31 19.20
N ILE A 71 -5.54 -15.62 19.27
CA ILE A 71 -5.10 -16.39 20.44
C ILE A 71 -4.01 -17.34 19.97
N ASP A 72 -2.76 -17.06 20.36
CA ASP A 72 -1.62 -17.93 20.11
C ASP A 72 -1.40 -18.84 21.32
N ILE A 73 -1.69 -20.13 21.14
CA ILE A 73 -1.50 -21.16 22.16
C ILE A 73 -0.15 -21.84 21.91
N MET A 74 0.69 -21.84 22.93
CA MET A 74 2.04 -22.40 22.91
C MET A 74 2.22 -23.37 24.09
N HIS A 75 3.09 -24.36 23.89
CA HIS A 75 3.49 -25.27 24.95
C HIS A 75 4.96 -25.66 24.75
N ASP A 76 5.85 -24.98 25.47
CA ASP A 76 7.29 -25.01 25.19
C ASP A 76 7.89 -26.41 25.41
N GLU A 77 7.46 -27.13 26.46
CA GLU A 77 7.97 -28.47 26.78
C GLU A 77 7.71 -29.50 25.66
N SER A 78 6.58 -29.38 24.96
CA SER A 78 6.22 -30.32 23.89
C SER A 78 6.53 -29.80 22.49
N ALA A 79 7.07 -28.58 22.36
CA ALA A 79 7.35 -27.97 21.07
C ALA A 79 8.31 -28.82 20.21
N ASP A 80 9.26 -29.51 20.85
CA ASP A 80 10.25 -30.34 20.17
C ASP A 80 9.77 -31.78 19.85
N GLU A 81 8.58 -32.20 20.32
CA GLU A 81 8.06 -33.54 20.05
C GLU A 81 7.86 -33.78 18.54
N VAL A 82 7.63 -32.74 17.74
CA VAL A 82 7.50 -32.85 16.27
C VAL A 82 8.73 -33.47 15.60
N ARG A 83 9.89 -33.48 16.27
CA ARG A 83 11.12 -34.17 15.81
C ARG A 83 11.00 -35.69 15.82
N GLN A 84 9.96 -36.26 16.41
CA GLN A 84 9.64 -37.68 16.28
C GLN A 84 9.29 -38.05 14.84
N ILE A 85 8.89 -37.07 14.00
CA ILE A 85 8.60 -37.27 12.59
C ILE A 85 9.93 -37.28 11.80
N PRO A 86 10.30 -38.38 11.11
CA PRO A 86 11.62 -38.51 10.46
C PRO A 86 11.95 -37.38 9.48
N ALA A 87 10.98 -36.99 8.64
CA ALA A 87 11.17 -35.91 7.67
C ALA A 87 11.44 -34.55 8.33
N ILE A 88 10.75 -34.24 9.44
CA ILE A 88 10.95 -33.00 10.20
C ILE A 88 12.31 -33.02 10.91
N LYS A 89 12.70 -34.17 11.49
CA LYS A 89 14.01 -34.36 12.10
C LYS A 89 15.15 -34.10 11.11
N GLN A 90 15.10 -34.72 9.93
CA GLN A 90 16.09 -34.52 8.87
C GLN A 90 16.17 -33.06 8.42
N GLN A 91 15.02 -32.40 8.26
CA GLN A 91 14.97 -30.99 7.88
C GLN A 91 15.67 -30.10 8.92
N LEU A 92 15.37 -30.29 10.21
CA LEU A 92 15.95 -29.50 11.30
C LEU A 92 17.46 -29.75 11.48
N GLU A 93 17.91 -30.99 11.32
CA GLU A 93 19.33 -31.36 11.38
C GLU A 93 20.13 -30.79 10.20
N GLY A 94 19.53 -30.73 9.01
CA GLY A 94 20.14 -30.07 7.84
C GLY A 94 20.30 -28.56 8.00
N THR A 95 19.42 -27.92 8.77
CA THR A 95 19.41 -26.46 8.97
C THR A 95 20.48 -26.00 9.97
N ARG A 96 20.82 -26.83 10.97
CA ARG A 96 21.86 -26.54 11.97
C ARG A 96 23.26 -26.32 11.39
N LYS A 97 23.55 -26.82 10.18
CA LYS A 97 24.86 -26.64 9.53
C LYS A 97 25.12 -25.21 9.01
N ARG A 98 24.16 -24.28 9.08
CA ARG A 98 24.27 -22.94 8.46
C ARG A 98 24.15 -21.72 9.38
N GLY A 99 24.04 -21.85 10.71
CA GLY A 99 23.92 -20.66 11.58
C GLY A 99 24.43 -20.80 13.01
N ARG A 100 25.17 -19.79 13.50
CA ARG A 100 25.43 -19.53 14.93
C ARG A 100 24.19 -18.84 15.53
N GLY A 101 23.47 -19.52 16.42
CA GLY A 101 22.29 -18.98 17.12
C GLY A 101 21.57 -20.06 17.93
N LEU A 102 20.61 -19.66 18.79
CA LEU A 102 19.75 -20.63 19.47
C LEU A 102 18.99 -21.51 18.45
N PRO A 103 18.74 -22.79 18.75
CA PRO A 103 17.99 -23.66 17.86
C PRO A 103 16.61 -23.03 17.56
N PRO A 104 16.19 -22.93 16.28
CA PRO A 104 14.86 -22.42 15.98
C PRO A 104 13.81 -23.41 16.52
N VAL A 105 12.82 -22.90 17.25
CA VAL A 105 11.60 -23.65 17.58
C VAL A 105 10.82 -23.83 16.27
N PHE A 106 10.47 -25.07 15.93
CA PHE A 106 9.78 -25.37 14.68
C PHE A 106 8.28 -25.05 14.76
N ASP A 107 7.88 -23.88 14.26
CA ASP A 107 6.47 -23.43 14.25
C ASP A 107 5.77 -23.71 12.91
N GLY A 108 6.06 -24.86 12.30
CA GLY A 108 5.57 -25.22 10.97
C GLY A 108 4.31 -26.07 10.98
N PHE A 109 3.15 -25.56 11.43
CA PHE A 109 1.88 -26.33 11.46
C PHE A 109 1.60 -27.04 10.11
N GLY A 110 1.71 -26.32 8.99
CA GLY A 110 1.52 -26.89 7.65
C GLY A 110 2.61 -27.87 7.21
N ALA A 111 3.83 -27.73 7.72
CA ALA A 111 4.91 -28.67 7.42
C ALA A 111 4.74 -29.98 8.20
N VAL A 112 4.35 -29.92 9.47
CA VAL A 112 3.98 -31.10 10.28
C VAL A 112 2.81 -31.82 9.63
N PHE A 113 1.76 -31.09 9.24
CA PHE A 113 0.59 -31.67 8.57
C PHE A 113 0.97 -32.48 7.32
N ARG A 114 1.77 -31.90 6.43
CA ARG A 114 2.24 -32.60 5.21
C ARG A 114 3.13 -33.79 5.54
N ALA A 115 4.04 -33.65 6.51
CA ALA A 115 4.94 -34.73 6.88
C ALA A 115 4.18 -35.94 7.45
N LEU A 116 3.17 -35.71 8.28
CA LEU A 116 2.29 -36.77 8.80
C LEU A 116 1.46 -37.43 7.69
N ALA A 117 0.94 -36.63 6.74
CA ALA A 117 0.14 -37.15 5.62
C ALA A 117 0.93 -38.06 4.66
N MET A 118 2.25 -37.96 4.64
CA MET A 118 3.13 -38.81 3.82
C MET A 118 3.49 -40.15 4.49
N LEU A 119 3.15 -40.34 5.77
CA LEU A 119 3.45 -41.57 6.49
C LEU A 119 2.46 -42.68 6.09
N SER A 120 2.97 -43.75 5.50
CA SER A 120 2.19 -44.96 5.20
C SER A 120 2.03 -45.88 6.42
N VAL A 121 3.01 -45.88 7.33
CA VAL A 121 3.03 -46.61 8.59
C VAL A 121 3.54 -45.66 9.68
N VAL A 122 3.05 -45.82 10.91
CA VAL A 122 3.54 -45.03 12.05
C VAL A 122 4.98 -45.48 12.38
N PRO A 123 5.98 -44.58 12.29
CA PRO A 123 7.35 -44.92 12.65
C PRO A 123 7.49 -45.20 14.15
N GLU A 124 8.42 -46.09 14.53
CA GLU A 124 8.74 -46.39 15.95
C GLU A 124 9.21 -45.16 16.73
N THR A 125 9.70 -44.13 16.04
CA THR A 125 10.11 -42.87 16.65
C THR A 125 8.93 -42.03 17.15
N ILE A 126 7.70 -42.30 16.70
CA ILE A 126 6.48 -41.62 17.17
C ILE A 126 5.90 -42.40 18.35
N MET A 127 5.89 -41.78 19.53
CA MET A 127 5.28 -42.35 20.73
C MET A 127 3.76 -42.49 20.56
N SER A 128 3.23 -43.69 20.78
CA SER A 128 1.81 -43.99 20.66
C SER A 128 1.38 -45.02 21.71
N PRO A 129 0.48 -44.68 22.65
CA PRO A 129 -0.22 -43.40 22.77
C PRO A 129 0.72 -42.26 23.22
N PRO A 130 0.36 -41.00 22.93
CA PRO A 130 1.15 -39.86 23.40
C PRO A 130 1.15 -39.78 24.93
N THR A 131 2.28 -39.40 25.52
CA THR A 131 2.44 -39.25 26.97
C THR A 131 1.63 -38.07 27.49
N ARG A 132 0.94 -38.25 28.62
CA ARG A 132 0.21 -37.15 29.29
C ARG A 132 1.18 -36.09 29.78
N LEU A 133 0.92 -34.83 29.41
CA LEU A 133 1.64 -33.66 29.94
C LEU A 133 0.95 -33.16 31.19
N THR A 134 1.73 -32.66 32.15
CA THR A 134 1.23 -32.10 33.43
C THR A 134 1.36 -30.58 33.49
N THR A 135 2.16 -29.98 32.60
CA THR A 135 2.32 -28.54 32.44
C THR A 135 1.15 -27.93 31.67
N LEU A 136 0.82 -26.68 32.01
CA LEU A 136 -0.24 -25.93 31.33
C LEU A 136 0.31 -25.23 30.08
N PRO A 137 -0.48 -25.15 28.99
CA PRO A 137 -0.13 -24.32 27.85
C PRO A 137 -0.22 -22.84 28.20
N ARG A 138 0.55 -22.01 27.49
CA ARG A 138 0.48 -20.55 27.54
C ARG A 138 -0.35 -20.05 26.37
N ALA A 139 -1.28 -19.14 26.63
CA ALA A 139 -2.03 -18.45 25.59
C ALA A 139 -1.69 -16.97 25.60
N VAL A 140 -1.41 -16.40 24.42
CA VAL A 140 -1.23 -14.96 24.22
C VAL A 140 -2.37 -14.45 23.36
N THR A 141 -3.08 -13.44 23.86
CA THR A 141 -4.16 -12.80 23.11
C THR A 141 -3.66 -11.48 22.52
N THR A 142 -3.82 -11.31 21.20
CA THR A 142 -3.59 -10.04 20.51
C THR A 142 -4.84 -9.59 19.77
N PHE A 143 -4.93 -8.29 19.53
CA PHE A 143 -6.02 -7.67 18.80
C PHE A 143 -5.46 -7.02 17.56
N GLU A 144 -6.01 -7.35 16.41
CA GLU A 144 -5.61 -6.78 15.14
C GLU A 144 -6.81 -6.18 14.44
N ARG A 145 -6.57 -5.13 13.66
CA ARG A 145 -7.57 -4.51 12.82
C ARG A 145 -7.00 -4.32 11.42
N GLU A 146 -7.80 -4.62 10.41
CA GLU A 146 -7.49 -4.25 9.04
C GLU A 146 -7.32 -2.74 8.93
N SER A 147 -6.35 -2.27 8.13
CA SER A 147 -6.07 -0.85 7.97
C SER A 147 -7.33 -0.05 7.64
N VAL A 148 -7.42 1.17 8.18
CA VAL A 148 -8.53 2.09 7.92
C VAL A 148 -8.12 3.04 6.81
N TYR A 149 -9.01 3.30 5.87
CA TYR A 149 -8.70 4.13 4.71
C TYR A 149 -9.51 5.42 4.74
N MET A 150 -8.83 6.54 4.56
CA MET A 150 -9.46 7.82 4.21
C MET A 150 -8.97 8.27 2.85
N GLN A 151 -9.80 9.06 2.17
CA GLN A 151 -9.46 9.70 0.90
C GLN A 151 -9.59 11.20 1.03
N GLY A 152 -8.97 11.89 0.08
CA GLY A 152 -9.19 13.29 -0.18
C GLY A 152 -8.49 13.71 -1.47
N ARG A 153 -8.47 15.00 -1.72
CA ARG A 153 -7.64 15.60 -2.77
C ARG A 153 -6.72 16.62 -2.14
N TYR A 154 -5.43 16.58 -2.48
CA TYR A 154 -4.49 17.57 -1.99
C TYR A 154 -4.20 18.61 -3.08
N LEU A 155 -4.10 19.87 -2.65
CA LEU A 155 -3.48 20.96 -3.37
C LEU A 155 -2.11 21.21 -2.76
N LYS A 156 -1.13 21.49 -3.61
CA LYS A 156 0.24 21.82 -3.25
C LYS A 156 0.56 23.18 -3.84
N PHE A 157 0.73 24.18 -2.99
CA PHE A 157 0.99 25.56 -3.39
C PHE A 157 2.48 25.91 -3.35
N GLN A 158 3.25 25.25 -2.48
CA GLN A 158 4.67 25.48 -2.31
C GLN A 158 5.50 24.67 -3.33
N ARG A 159 6.38 25.36 -4.06
CA ARG A 159 7.47 24.72 -4.83
C ARG A 159 8.60 24.36 -3.86
N GLY A 160 9.35 23.29 -4.13
CA GLY A 160 10.40 22.79 -3.23
C GLY A 160 9.92 21.74 -2.23
N LEU A 161 8.61 21.48 -2.15
CA LEU A 161 8.03 20.45 -1.29
C LEU A 161 7.89 19.12 -2.06
N SER A 162 8.45 18.03 -1.56
CA SER A 162 8.31 16.71 -2.21
C SER A 162 6.93 16.11 -1.95
N GLN A 163 6.49 15.15 -2.77
CA GLN A 163 5.21 14.47 -2.54
C GLN A 163 5.31 13.50 -1.35
N THR A 164 6.40 12.73 -1.29
CA THR A 164 6.73 11.77 -0.23
C THR A 164 8.06 12.17 0.42
N PRO A 165 8.41 11.67 1.62
CA PRO A 165 9.69 11.96 2.24
C PRO A 165 10.85 11.70 1.28
N TRP A 166 11.69 12.72 1.07
CA TRP A 166 12.80 12.63 0.12
C TRP A 166 14.08 12.28 0.87
N ILE A 167 14.42 10.99 0.83
CA ILE A 167 15.61 10.42 1.46
C ILE A 167 16.54 9.89 0.36
N LEU A 168 17.80 10.32 0.35
CA LEU A 168 18.84 9.88 -0.56
C LEU A 168 20.02 9.38 0.28
N ASP A 169 20.42 8.12 0.09
CA ASP A 169 21.52 7.48 0.83
C ASP A 169 21.42 7.62 2.36
N GLY A 170 20.19 7.64 2.89
CA GLY A 170 19.90 7.77 4.32
C GLY A 170 19.82 9.23 4.81
N GLU A 171 20.19 10.20 3.98
CA GLU A 171 20.08 11.63 4.29
C GLU A 171 18.78 12.23 3.77
N ARG A 172 18.16 13.08 4.59
CA ARG A 172 16.90 13.76 4.26
C ARG A 172 17.20 15.03 3.46
N MET A 173 16.68 15.09 2.23
CA MET A 173 16.96 16.18 1.28
C MET A 173 16.01 17.38 1.39
N GLY A 174 14.87 17.21 2.03
CA GLY A 174 13.86 18.26 2.20
C GLY A 174 13.25 18.26 3.60
N GLU A 175 12.78 19.42 4.05
CA GLU A 175 12.26 19.59 5.40
C GLU A 175 10.98 18.78 5.64
N SER A 176 10.10 18.68 4.64
CA SER A 176 8.81 18.00 4.74
C SER A 176 8.36 17.46 3.38
N SER A 177 7.20 16.82 3.36
CA SER A 177 6.53 16.30 2.17
C SER A 177 5.01 16.43 2.27
N VAL A 178 4.31 16.40 1.14
CA VAL A 178 2.83 16.39 1.12
C VAL A 178 2.27 15.25 1.98
N GLU A 179 2.90 14.08 1.91
CA GLU A 179 2.59 12.92 2.74
C GLU A 179 2.65 13.24 4.24
N GLU A 180 3.73 13.86 4.73
CA GLU A 180 3.90 14.20 6.15
C GLU A 180 2.93 15.31 6.57
N CYS A 181 2.77 16.36 5.75
CA CYS A 181 1.80 17.44 5.97
C CYS A 181 0.39 16.93 6.26
N ILE A 182 -0.01 15.82 5.63
CA ILE A 182 -1.35 15.23 5.78
C ILE A 182 -1.34 14.14 6.86
N GLY A 183 -0.41 13.18 6.75
CA GLY A 183 -0.39 11.96 7.52
C GLY A 183 -0.13 12.18 9.01
N GLU A 184 0.80 13.06 9.36
CA GLU A 184 1.17 13.33 10.76
C GLU A 184 0.02 13.95 11.55
N ILE A 185 -0.82 14.77 10.89
CA ILE A 185 -1.98 15.42 11.50
C ILE A 185 -3.20 14.50 11.49
N ALA A 186 -3.39 13.72 10.42
CA ALA A 186 -4.53 12.81 10.31
C ALA A 186 -4.41 11.60 11.27
N LEU A 187 -3.19 11.07 11.47
CA LEU A 187 -2.96 9.85 12.24
C LEU A 187 -3.54 9.89 13.68
N PRO A 188 -3.38 10.97 14.46
CA PRO A 188 -3.98 11.09 15.80
C PRO A 188 -5.52 10.99 15.83
N PHE A 189 -6.23 11.45 14.79
CA PHE A 189 -7.70 11.36 14.74
C PHE A 189 -8.18 9.90 14.78
N PHE A 190 -7.43 9.00 14.16
CA PHE A 190 -7.71 7.56 14.14
C PHE A 190 -7.06 6.81 15.29
N ARG A 191 -6.19 7.46 16.07
CA ARG A 191 -5.34 6.82 17.09
C ARG A 191 -4.59 5.62 16.49
N GLY A 192 -4.02 5.80 15.30
CA GLY A 192 -3.25 4.76 14.60
C GLY A 192 -1.80 4.71 15.06
N SER A 193 -1.12 3.61 14.74
CA SER A 193 0.31 3.42 15.03
C SER A 193 1.23 3.91 13.91
N GLY A 194 0.68 4.13 12.72
CA GLY A 194 1.40 4.59 11.54
C GLY A 194 0.45 4.73 10.35
N TYR A 195 0.96 5.21 9.22
CA TYR A 195 0.18 5.35 8.00
C TYR A 195 1.00 5.01 6.76
N LYS A 196 0.31 4.81 5.64
CA LYS A 196 0.88 4.79 4.29
C LYS A 196 0.11 5.75 3.41
N PHE A 197 0.83 6.56 2.66
CA PHE A 197 0.25 7.53 1.74
C PHE A 197 0.32 7.02 0.30
N HIS A 198 -0.83 7.02 -0.36
CA HIS A 198 -0.99 6.49 -1.70
C HIS A 198 -1.62 7.53 -2.63
N THR A 199 -1.13 7.67 -3.86
CA THR A 199 -1.64 8.66 -4.82
C THR A 199 -1.80 8.10 -6.23
N ALA A 200 -2.74 8.65 -7.00
CA ALA A 200 -2.79 8.44 -8.45
C ALA A 200 -1.83 9.40 -9.16
N GLY A 201 -0.58 8.99 -9.28
CA GLY A 201 0.49 9.78 -9.91
C GLY A 201 1.14 10.78 -8.97
N ARG A 202 2.04 11.59 -9.54
CA ARG A 202 2.88 12.54 -8.79
C ARG A 202 3.32 13.71 -9.65
N GLU A 203 3.74 14.77 -8.98
CA GLU A 203 4.39 15.92 -9.59
C GLU A 203 5.82 16.07 -9.06
N ASP A 204 6.67 16.79 -9.79
CA ASP A 204 8.03 17.07 -9.35
C ASP A 204 8.03 18.06 -8.15
N VAL A 205 9.15 18.10 -7.42
CA VAL A 205 9.31 18.92 -6.21
C VAL A 205 9.04 20.41 -6.45
N ASP A 206 9.41 20.92 -7.61
CA ASP A 206 9.25 22.30 -8.05
C ASP A 206 7.89 22.59 -8.70
N VAL A 207 6.99 21.62 -8.80
CA VAL A 207 5.67 21.75 -9.46
C VAL A 207 4.56 21.92 -8.42
N ARG A 208 3.61 22.83 -8.68
CA ARG A 208 2.40 22.99 -7.86
C ARG A 208 1.28 22.07 -8.35
N MET A 209 0.39 21.68 -7.44
CA MET A 209 -0.84 20.94 -7.73
C MET A 209 -2.03 21.82 -7.32
N LEU A 210 -2.73 22.38 -8.30
CA LEU A 210 -3.78 23.38 -8.12
C LEU A 210 -5.17 22.82 -8.53
N GLY A 211 -6.12 23.72 -8.77
CA GLY A 211 -7.49 23.45 -9.20
C GLY A 211 -8.18 22.38 -8.38
N ASN A 212 -8.56 21.26 -9.00
CA ASN A 212 -9.26 20.19 -8.28
C ASN A 212 -8.34 19.36 -7.37
N GLY A 213 -7.03 19.58 -7.36
CA GLY A 213 -6.09 18.82 -6.53
C GLY A 213 -5.89 17.38 -7.01
N ARG A 214 -4.90 16.70 -6.42
CA ARG A 214 -4.61 15.28 -6.72
C ARG A 214 -5.28 14.37 -5.69
N PRO A 215 -6.02 13.33 -6.13
CA PRO A 215 -6.55 12.33 -5.22
C PRO A 215 -5.46 11.56 -4.48
N PHE A 216 -5.69 11.35 -3.19
CA PHE A 216 -4.85 10.52 -2.35
C PHE A 216 -5.71 9.59 -1.48
N ILE A 217 -5.07 8.53 -1.00
CA ILE A 217 -5.57 7.61 0.01
C ILE A 217 -4.55 7.55 1.14
N LEU A 218 -5.01 7.70 2.37
CA LEU A 218 -4.22 7.50 3.56
C LEU A 218 -4.69 6.21 4.23
N GLU A 219 -3.82 5.20 4.23
CA GLU A 219 -4.02 3.92 4.91
C GLU A 219 -3.48 4.04 6.33
N ILE A 220 -4.36 4.02 7.33
CA ILE A 220 -4.02 4.08 8.74
C ILE A 220 -3.84 2.66 9.29
N LEU A 221 -2.68 2.41 9.91
CA LEU A 221 -2.31 1.15 10.52
C LEU A 221 -2.75 1.10 11.98
N ASP A 222 -3.25 -0.04 12.41
CA ASP A 222 -3.68 -0.34 13.80
C ASP A 222 -4.54 0.77 14.45
N ALA A 223 -5.49 1.30 13.69
CA ALA A 223 -6.37 2.37 14.15
C ALA A 223 -7.22 1.91 15.35
N LYS A 224 -7.07 2.57 16.51
CA LYS A 224 -7.95 2.30 17.67
C LYS A 224 -9.31 2.95 17.51
N LYS A 225 -9.44 3.93 16.61
CA LYS A 225 -10.71 4.52 16.19
C LYS A 225 -10.92 4.32 14.69
N ALA A 226 -11.77 3.36 14.33
CA ALA A 226 -11.93 2.93 12.95
C ALA A 226 -12.90 3.77 12.10
N TYR A 227 -13.79 4.52 12.76
CA TYR A 227 -14.80 5.31 12.10
C TYR A 227 -14.75 6.73 12.66
N LEU A 228 -14.61 7.68 11.75
CA LEU A 228 -14.86 9.10 12.00
C LEU A 228 -16.23 9.44 11.41
N ASP A 229 -16.98 10.30 12.09
CA ASP A 229 -18.15 10.92 11.49
C ASP A 229 -17.75 12.11 10.57
N GLN A 230 -18.73 12.73 9.92
CA GLN A 230 -18.45 13.84 9.00
C GLN A 230 -17.85 15.07 9.72
N SER A 231 -18.33 15.39 10.94
CA SER A 231 -17.81 16.52 11.72
C SER A 231 -16.32 16.30 12.04
N GLU A 232 -15.94 15.07 12.35
CA GLU A 232 -14.55 14.71 12.63
C GLU A 232 -13.67 14.76 11.37
N TYR A 233 -14.20 14.37 10.21
CA TYR A 233 -13.50 14.59 8.94
C TYR A 233 -13.34 16.08 8.61
N ASP A 234 -14.34 16.91 8.89
CA ASP A 234 -14.28 18.35 8.67
C ASP A 234 -13.23 19.00 9.60
N GLN A 235 -13.17 18.56 10.86
CA GLN A 235 -12.13 18.98 11.82
C GLN A 235 -10.73 18.54 11.38
N LEU A 236 -10.58 17.31 10.90
CA LEU A 236 -9.31 16.80 10.35
C LEU A 236 -8.87 17.63 9.16
N GLN A 237 -9.76 17.86 8.20
CA GLN A 237 -9.50 18.70 7.03
C GLN A 237 -9.07 20.10 7.45
N LYS A 238 -9.77 20.72 8.40
CA LYS A 238 -9.42 22.04 8.93
C LYS A 238 -8.03 22.02 9.59
N ALA A 239 -7.75 21.05 10.45
CA ALA A 239 -6.46 20.94 11.14
C ALA A 239 -5.28 20.80 10.16
N VAL A 240 -5.43 19.97 9.12
CA VAL A 240 -4.41 19.84 8.07
C VAL A 240 -4.22 21.16 7.33
N ASN A 241 -5.31 21.84 6.97
CA ASN A 241 -5.25 23.08 6.20
C ASN A 241 -4.65 24.24 6.99
N ASP A 242 -4.97 24.34 8.28
CA ASP A 242 -4.47 25.41 9.15
C ASP A 242 -2.96 25.24 9.43
N ALA A 243 -2.52 24.01 9.70
CA ALA A 243 -1.12 23.71 10.01
C ALA A 243 -0.19 23.87 8.79
N ASN A 244 -0.73 23.72 7.58
CA ASN A 244 0.05 23.74 6.33
C ASN A 244 -0.30 24.96 5.46
N SER A 245 -0.74 26.06 6.08
CA SER A 245 -1.15 27.28 5.38
C SER A 245 -0.08 27.75 4.38
N GLY A 246 -0.49 27.94 3.12
CA GLY A 246 0.39 28.33 2.02
C GLY A 246 1.24 27.20 1.41
N ALA A 247 1.27 26.00 2.01
CA ALA A 247 2.03 24.86 1.51
C ALA A 247 1.12 23.79 0.91
N VAL A 248 0.23 23.22 1.72
CA VAL A 248 -0.65 22.09 1.36
C VAL A 248 -2.06 22.36 1.88
N LYS A 249 -3.07 22.01 1.07
CA LYS A 249 -4.47 21.99 1.48
C LYS A 249 -5.09 20.68 1.06
N ILE A 250 -5.91 20.08 1.90
CA ILE A 250 -6.76 18.95 1.54
C ILE A 250 -8.23 19.38 1.46
N VAL A 251 -8.94 18.75 0.53
CA VAL A 251 -10.37 18.95 0.28
C VAL A 251 -11.04 17.59 0.04
N GLU A 252 -12.38 17.56 0.13
CA GLU A 252 -13.20 16.39 -0.16
C GLU A 252 -12.81 15.17 0.69
N VAL A 253 -12.42 15.42 1.94
CA VAL A 253 -11.95 14.39 2.85
C VAL A 253 -13.12 13.52 3.32
N LYS A 254 -13.00 12.20 3.15
CA LYS A 254 -14.01 11.24 3.61
C LYS A 254 -13.43 9.84 3.79
N ARG A 255 -14.25 8.95 4.35
CA ARG A 255 -13.93 7.52 4.45
C ARG A 255 -13.71 6.92 3.05
N SER A 256 -12.79 5.97 2.97
CA SER A 256 -12.55 5.17 1.76
C SER A 256 -12.40 3.68 2.07
N THR A 257 -12.07 2.90 1.05
CA THR A 257 -11.80 1.46 1.13
C THR A 257 -10.58 1.11 0.29
N ARG A 258 -9.98 -0.05 0.57
CA ARG A 258 -8.88 -0.58 -0.25
C ARG A 258 -9.26 -0.73 -1.73
N ASP A 259 -10.48 -1.18 -2.01
CA ASP A 259 -10.94 -1.43 -3.37
C ASP A 259 -11.15 -0.13 -4.15
N TYR A 260 -11.59 0.94 -3.48
CA TYR A 260 -11.68 2.27 -4.09
C TYR A 260 -10.30 2.76 -4.55
N PHE A 261 -9.26 2.56 -3.74
CA PHE A 261 -7.89 2.92 -4.12
C PHE A 261 -7.43 2.15 -5.37
N ALA A 262 -7.67 0.83 -5.43
CA ALA A 262 -7.29 0.02 -6.58
C ALA A 262 -7.96 0.54 -7.87
N GLY A 263 -9.24 0.94 -7.80
CA GLY A 263 -9.94 1.58 -8.92
C GLY A 263 -9.36 2.94 -9.31
N LEU A 264 -8.99 3.76 -8.33
CA LEU A 264 -8.36 5.07 -8.55
C LEU A 264 -7.02 4.95 -9.29
N GLN A 265 -6.21 3.94 -8.94
CA GLN A 265 -4.92 3.68 -9.56
C GLN A 265 -5.07 3.15 -10.99
N ALA A 266 -6.02 2.24 -11.23
CA ALA A 266 -6.30 1.72 -12.57
C ALA A 266 -6.69 2.80 -13.58
N GLY A 267 -7.39 3.85 -13.13
CA GLY A 267 -7.79 4.98 -13.98
C GLY A 267 -6.74 6.08 -14.14
N ALA A 268 -5.61 6.05 -13.44
CA ALA A 268 -4.64 7.15 -13.45
C ALA A 268 -3.95 7.35 -14.81
N ASP A 269 -3.79 6.25 -15.55
CA ASP A 269 -3.06 6.16 -16.82
C ASP A 269 -3.93 6.49 -18.05
N SER A 270 -5.23 6.69 -17.89
CA SER A 270 -6.14 7.12 -18.96
C SER A 270 -6.58 8.58 -18.84
N LYS A 271 -6.48 9.17 -17.64
CA LYS A 271 -6.97 10.53 -17.35
C LYS A 271 -6.10 11.62 -17.96
N LYS A 272 -6.75 12.51 -18.73
CA LYS A 272 -6.15 13.75 -19.24
C LYS A 272 -5.80 14.69 -18.09
N LYS A 273 -4.79 15.53 -18.29
CA LYS A 273 -4.30 16.46 -17.28
C LYS A 273 -4.12 17.83 -17.91
N THR A 274 -4.48 18.88 -17.18
CA THR A 274 -4.24 20.26 -17.59
C THR A 274 -3.09 20.86 -16.80
N TYR A 275 -2.30 21.68 -17.47
CA TYR A 275 -1.14 22.33 -16.90
C TYR A 275 -1.10 23.78 -17.33
N CYS A 276 -0.50 24.63 -16.51
CA CYS A 276 -0.07 25.96 -16.89
C CYS A 276 1.42 26.07 -16.63
N CYS A 277 2.15 26.60 -17.62
CA CYS A 277 3.58 26.81 -17.50
C CYS A 277 3.99 28.21 -17.91
N VAL A 278 4.97 28.75 -17.20
CA VAL A 278 5.70 29.95 -17.61
C VAL A 278 6.83 29.48 -18.50
N VAL A 279 6.79 29.86 -19.77
CA VAL A 279 7.76 29.44 -20.78
C VAL A 279 8.53 30.66 -21.26
N TRP A 280 9.85 30.52 -21.27
CA TRP A 280 10.77 31.44 -21.93
C TRP A 280 11.04 30.97 -23.36
N SER A 281 11.19 31.92 -24.28
CA SER A 281 11.56 31.71 -25.67
C SER A 281 12.73 32.61 -26.04
N GLU A 282 13.73 32.05 -26.71
CA GLU A 282 14.87 32.79 -27.26
C GLU A 282 14.38 33.82 -28.29
N GLY A 283 13.57 33.36 -29.25
CA GLY A 283 12.94 34.21 -30.25
C GLY A 283 11.82 35.08 -29.69
N VAL A 284 11.52 36.19 -30.37
CA VAL A 284 10.38 37.04 -30.04
C VAL A 284 9.08 36.30 -30.37
N LEU A 285 8.15 36.29 -29.43
CA LEU A 285 6.83 35.67 -29.59
C LEU A 285 5.95 36.49 -30.57
N THR A 286 6.02 36.15 -31.86
CA THR A 286 5.21 36.80 -32.89
C THR A 286 3.79 36.22 -32.95
N PRO A 287 2.80 36.97 -33.47
CA PRO A 287 1.44 36.46 -33.68
C PRO A 287 1.38 35.13 -34.44
N GLU A 288 2.24 34.92 -35.43
CA GLU A 288 2.31 33.71 -36.25
C GLU A 288 2.80 32.50 -35.44
N ALA A 289 3.81 32.70 -34.60
CA ALA A 289 4.35 31.68 -33.71
C ALA A 289 3.30 31.26 -32.65
N ILE A 290 2.60 32.24 -32.09
CA ILE A 290 1.49 32.03 -31.15
C ILE A 290 0.36 31.26 -31.82
N ALA A 291 -0.01 31.63 -33.06
CA ALA A 291 -1.04 30.93 -33.82
C ALA A 291 -0.68 29.46 -34.08
N SER A 292 0.60 29.15 -34.27
CA SER A 292 1.07 27.77 -34.45
C SER A 292 0.95 26.94 -33.16
N ILE A 293 1.18 27.54 -31.99
CA ILE A 293 0.92 26.89 -30.70
C ILE A 293 -0.59 26.72 -30.48
N ASP A 294 -1.38 27.76 -30.72
CA ASP A 294 -2.83 27.74 -30.50
C ASP A 294 -3.56 26.79 -31.46
N ALA A 295 -2.97 26.48 -32.62
CA ALA A 295 -3.49 25.50 -33.56
C ALA A 295 -3.25 24.04 -33.14
N ILE A 296 -2.52 23.79 -32.04
CA ILE A 296 -2.30 22.43 -31.53
C ILE A 296 -3.62 21.82 -31.07
N HIS A 297 -4.03 20.77 -31.78
CA HIS A 297 -5.15 19.92 -31.43
C HIS A 297 -4.79 18.45 -31.67
N ASP A 298 -4.91 17.62 -30.62
CA ASP A 298 -4.57 16.19 -30.65
C ASP A 298 -3.21 15.86 -31.31
N LEU A 299 -2.20 16.69 -31.04
CA LEU A 299 -0.86 16.52 -31.57
C LEU A 299 -0.18 15.30 -30.93
N THR A 300 0.13 14.31 -31.76
CA THR A 300 0.93 13.16 -31.32
C THR A 300 2.41 13.52 -31.28
N ILE A 301 3.02 13.31 -30.12
CA ILE A 301 4.45 13.50 -29.88
C ILE A 301 5.13 12.18 -29.54
N GLN A 302 6.39 12.05 -29.93
CA GLN A 302 7.26 10.93 -29.56
C GLN A 302 8.17 11.39 -28.42
N GLN A 303 7.92 10.88 -27.20
CA GLN A 303 8.76 11.18 -26.04
C GLN A 303 9.63 9.99 -25.69
N GLN A 304 10.94 10.12 -25.84
CA GLN A 304 11.87 9.23 -25.17
C GLN A 304 11.82 9.46 -23.66
N THR A 305 12.30 8.49 -22.90
CA THR A 305 12.38 8.62 -21.45
C THR A 305 13.32 9.78 -21.11
N PRO A 306 12.87 10.81 -20.37
CA PRO A 306 13.68 12.02 -20.16
C PRO A 306 15.03 11.75 -19.52
N ILE A 307 16.06 12.50 -19.92
CA ILE A 307 17.43 12.33 -19.42
C ILE A 307 17.45 12.32 -17.88
N ARG A 308 16.78 13.29 -17.25
CA ARG A 308 16.74 13.45 -15.79
C ARG A 308 16.10 12.27 -15.03
N VAL A 309 15.41 11.36 -15.71
CA VAL A 309 14.78 10.19 -15.09
C VAL A 309 15.37 8.85 -15.55
N LEU A 310 16.38 8.86 -16.43
CA LEU A 310 16.99 7.65 -16.97
C LEU A 310 17.60 6.74 -15.90
N HIS A 311 18.15 7.31 -14.82
CA HIS A 311 18.70 6.55 -13.70
C HIS A 311 17.66 5.66 -12.99
N ARG A 312 16.37 5.92 -13.18
CA ARG A 312 15.26 5.26 -12.47
C ARG A 312 14.18 4.67 -13.39
N ARG A 313 14.28 4.87 -14.71
CA ARG A 313 13.27 4.44 -15.68
C ARG A 313 13.94 3.81 -16.89
N THR A 314 13.36 2.71 -17.37
CA THR A 314 13.77 2.07 -18.62
C THR A 314 13.66 3.04 -19.79
N GLN A 315 14.75 3.13 -20.55
CA GLN A 315 14.81 3.90 -21.78
C GLN A 315 13.84 3.35 -22.82
N MET A 316 12.83 4.15 -23.17
CA MET A 316 11.80 3.82 -24.16
C MET A 316 11.18 5.08 -24.74
N THR A 317 10.83 5.03 -26.03
CA THR A 317 10.00 6.04 -26.71
C THR A 317 8.53 5.70 -26.55
N ARG A 318 7.72 6.67 -26.11
CA ARG A 318 6.28 6.51 -25.93
C ARG A 318 5.55 7.58 -26.75
N PRO A 319 4.57 7.21 -27.59
CA PRO A 319 3.68 8.18 -28.16
C PRO A 319 2.83 8.82 -27.04
N LYS A 320 2.72 10.14 -27.07
CA LYS A 320 1.88 10.94 -26.17
C LYS A 320 1.07 11.93 -27.00
N VAL A 321 0.01 12.48 -26.43
CA VAL A 321 -0.91 13.37 -27.14
C VAL A 321 -1.03 14.68 -26.36
N ILE A 322 -0.79 15.79 -27.04
CA ILE A 322 -1.14 17.13 -26.59
C ILE A 322 -2.49 17.45 -27.20
N HIS A 323 -3.55 17.30 -26.40
CA HIS A 323 -4.93 17.46 -26.86
C HIS A 323 -5.24 18.90 -27.23
N ALA A 324 -4.71 19.86 -26.47
CA ALA A 324 -4.88 21.28 -26.74
C ALA A 324 -3.73 22.08 -26.13
N ALA A 325 -3.37 23.19 -26.76
CA ALA A 325 -2.49 24.20 -26.20
C ALA A 325 -3.09 25.59 -26.39
N LYS A 326 -2.83 26.49 -25.44
CA LYS A 326 -3.19 27.90 -25.54
C LYS A 326 -2.07 28.76 -24.99
N CYS A 327 -1.64 29.72 -25.80
CA CYS A 327 -0.58 30.68 -25.46
C CYS A 327 -1.19 32.03 -25.07
N GLU A 328 -0.69 32.60 -23.98
CA GLU A 328 -0.96 33.96 -23.53
C GLU A 328 0.38 34.67 -23.34
N VAL A 329 0.66 35.68 -24.17
CA VAL A 329 1.94 36.40 -24.16
C VAL A 329 2.01 37.31 -22.94
N VAL A 330 3.08 37.17 -22.15
CA VAL A 330 3.39 38.06 -21.03
C VAL A 330 4.24 39.23 -21.52
N ASN A 331 5.26 38.94 -22.33
CA ASN A 331 6.09 39.93 -23.01
C ASN A 331 6.79 39.29 -24.23
N LYS A 332 7.75 39.99 -24.83
CA LYS A 332 8.47 39.53 -26.03
C LYS A 332 9.06 38.11 -25.93
N HIS A 333 9.46 37.65 -24.75
CA HIS A 333 10.18 36.37 -24.55
C HIS A 333 9.49 35.43 -23.57
N TYR A 334 8.38 35.83 -22.96
CA TYR A 334 7.69 35.02 -21.95
C TYR A 334 6.22 34.83 -22.30
N MET A 335 5.74 33.61 -22.16
CA MET A 335 4.33 33.25 -22.32
C MET A 335 3.84 32.37 -21.16
N LEU A 336 2.55 32.47 -20.88
CA LEU A 336 1.81 31.43 -20.19
C LEU A 336 1.31 30.43 -21.23
N LEU A 337 1.75 29.18 -21.11
CA LEU A 337 1.34 28.09 -21.97
C LEU A 337 0.44 27.15 -21.17
N ARG A 338 -0.85 27.12 -21.51
CA ARG A 338 -1.82 26.18 -20.95
C ARG A 338 -1.93 24.96 -21.86
N LEU A 339 -1.79 23.77 -21.29
CA LEU A 339 -1.74 22.50 -22.02
C LEU A 339 -2.77 21.52 -21.47
N THR A 340 -3.41 20.77 -22.35
CA THR A 340 -4.14 19.54 -22.00
C THR A 340 -3.42 18.36 -22.62
N THR A 341 -2.99 17.38 -21.81
CA THR A 341 -2.17 16.26 -22.28
C THR A 341 -2.77 14.91 -21.91
N SER A 342 -2.38 13.87 -22.65
CA SER A 342 -2.62 12.49 -22.23
C SER A 342 -1.78 12.13 -21.00
N ALA A 343 -2.13 11.04 -20.31
CA ALA A 343 -1.47 10.63 -19.08
C ALA A 343 0.01 10.25 -19.31
N GLY A 344 0.86 10.59 -18.34
CA GLY A 344 2.29 10.28 -18.37
C GLY A 344 3.10 11.08 -19.39
N THR A 345 2.53 12.16 -19.96
CA THR A 345 3.25 13.13 -20.78
C THR A 345 4.22 13.91 -19.89
N TYR A 346 5.47 14.00 -20.32
CA TYR A 346 6.50 14.78 -19.64
C TYR A 346 6.48 16.22 -20.18
N VAL A 347 5.79 17.11 -19.45
CA VAL A 347 5.49 18.47 -19.91
C VAL A 347 6.76 19.32 -20.07
N LYS A 348 7.72 19.22 -19.14
CA LYS A 348 8.99 19.97 -19.24
C LYS A 348 9.68 19.66 -20.57
N GLU A 349 9.82 18.38 -20.86
CA GLU A 349 10.47 17.87 -22.07
C GLU A 349 9.67 18.14 -23.36
N PHE A 350 8.35 18.30 -23.28
CA PHE A 350 7.55 18.81 -24.40
C PHE A 350 7.84 20.30 -24.68
N VAL A 351 8.21 21.09 -23.67
CA VAL A 351 8.60 22.48 -23.87
C VAL A 351 10.01 22.57 -24.47
N HIS A 352 11.02 22.09 -23.75
CA HIS A 352 12.44 22.30 -24.12
C HIS A 352 13.02 21.20 -25.03
N GLY A 353 12.22 20.21 -25.43
CA GLY A 353 12.61 19.15 -26.39
C GLY A 353 13.59 18.08 -25.89
N ASP A 354 14.13 18.21 -24.67
CA ASP A 354 15.11 17.30 -24.07
C ASP A 354 16.27 16.95 -25.02
N ARG A 355 16.84 17.97 -25.68
CA ARG A 355 17.91 17.82 -26.69
C ARG A 355 17.50 16.91 -27.87
N GLY A 356 16.28 17.08 -28.36
CA GLY A 356 15.72 16.33 -29.49
C GLY A 356 15.11 14.98 -29.12
N ARG A 357 15.00 14.65 -27.82
CA ARG A 357 14.42 13.39 -27.33
C ARG A 357 12.91 13.42 -27.23
N THR A 358 12.30 14.60 -27.31
CA THR A 358 10.85 14.79 -27.50
C THR A 358 10.61 15.52 -28.83
N ASN A 359 9.79 14.93 -29.71
CA ASN A 359 9.47 15.55 -31.01
C ASN A 359 8.04 15.20 -31.48
N PRO A 360 7.26 16.17 -32.02
CA PRO A 360 7.51 17.61 -31.94
C PRO A 360 7.47 18.14 -30.50
N ASN A 361 8.02 19.33 -30.29
CA ASN A 361 8.11 20.05 -29.02
C ASN A 361 7.94 21.57 -29.25
N VAL A 362 7.74 22.36 -28.19
CA VAL A 362 7.50 23.81 -28.30
C VAL A 362 8.67 24.53 -28.98
N ALA A 363 9.91 24.22 -28.63
CA ALA A 363 11.09 24.82 -29.27
C ALA A 363 11.10 24.57 -30.80
N SER A 364 10.82 23.33 -31.23
CA SER A 364 10.73 22.99 -32.66
C SER A 364 9.57 23.67 -33.38
N ILE A 365 8.46 23.94 -32.68
CA ILE A 365 7.29 24.62 -33.24
C ILE A 365 7.57 26.12 -33.38
N LEU A 366 8.27 26.72 -32.42
CA LEU A 366 8.67 28.13 -32.45
C LEU A 366 9.88 28.39 -33.37
N GLY A 367 10.64 27.34 -33.73
CA GLY A 367 11.85 27.46 -34.54
C GLY A 367 13.04 28.10 -33.79
N CYS A 368 13.00 28.14 -32.46
CA CYS A 368 14.05 28.66 -31.59
C CYS A 368 14.03 27.94 -30.24
N ASP A 369 15.04 28.17 -29.40
CA ASP A 369 15.09 27.53 -28.09
C ASP A 369 13.95 28.03 -27.17
N ALA A 370 13.38 27.10 -26.41
CA ALA A 370 12.37 27.38 -25.40
C ALA A 370 12.68 26.61 -24.12
N ASP A 371 12.41 27.22 -22.96
CA ASP A 371 12.61 26.57 -21.67
C ASP A 371 11.47 26.85 -20.70
N ILE A 372 11.28 25.94 -19.74
CA ILE A 372 10.20 25.98 -18.78
C ILE A 372 10.69 26.53 -17.43
N ILE A 373 10.15 27.67 -17.04
CA ILE A 373 10.57 28.36 -15.80
C ILE A 373 9.75 27.89 -14.62
N GLN A 374 8.45 27.69 -14.83
CA GLN A 374 7.51 27.25 -13.81
C GLN A 374 6.45 26.34 -14.43
N LEU A 375 5.99 25.37 -13.65
CA LEU A 375 4.96 24.43 -14.06
C LEU A 375 3.98 24.18 -12.92
N ASP A 376 2.70 24.24 -13.25
CA ASP A 376 1.59 23.89 -12.37
C ASP A 376 0.72 22.85 -13.03
N VAL A 377 0.24 21.90 -12.24
CA VAL A 377 -0.89 21.06 -12.61
C VAL A 377 -2.15 21.84 -12.25
N GLU A 378 -2.99 22.16 -13.23
CA GLU A 378 -4.23 22.89 -12.99
C GLU A 378 -5.38 21.95 -12.65
N SER A 379 -5.54 20.83 -13.37
CA SER A 379 -6.62 19.88 -13.10
C SER A 379 -6.33 18.48 -13.63
N LEU A 380 -6.92 17.49 -12.96
CA LEU A 380 -7.00 16.11 -13.43
C LEU A 380 -8.41 15.88 -13.98
N ILE A 381 -8.53 15.67 -15.29
CA ILE A 381 -9.81 15.49 -15.96
C ILE A 381 -10.22 14.03 -15.82
N GLU A 382 -11.36 13.79 -15.18
CA GLU A 382 -11.95 12.46 -15.09
C GLU A 382 -12.57 12.09 -16.44
N ALA A 383 -12.44 10.82 -16.84
CA ALA A 383 -13.14 10.33 -18.01
C ALA A 383 -14.65 10.39 -17.70
N GLN A 384 -15.41 11.11 -18.52
CA GLN A 384 -16.88 11.12 -18.48
C GLN A 384 -17.43 9.76 -18.87
#